data_AF-A0A1F9YPM2-F1
#
_entry.id   AF-A0A1F9YPM2-F1
#
_cell.length_a   1.000
_cell.length_b   1.000
_cell.length_c   1.000
_cell.angle_alpha   90.00
_cell.angle_beta   90.00
_cell.angle_gamma   90.00
#
_symmetry.space_group_name_H-M   'P 1'
#
loop_
_entity.id
_entity.type
_entity.pdbx_description
1 polymer ?
#
loop_
_entity_poly.entity_id
_entity_poly.type
_entity_poly.pdbx_seq_one_letter_code
_entity_poly.pdbx_strand_id
1 'polypeptide(L)'
;MICTSCKKAPAVVFVKHIINSQVSQAALCADCAAQAHVPLNPISPMAALLQLLGKPGASRARVPAAARCPMCGTTWAEFRESGRFGCARCYEQFAELLRPLLPRLHAGAYTHRGKAPREPGREE
;
A
#
# COMPACT_ATOMS: atom_id res chain seq x y z
N MET A 1 17.89 26.04 0.72
CA MET A 1 16.86 26.13 -0.35
C MET A 1 15.51 26.39 0.31
N ILE A 2 14.73 27.34 -0.20
CA ILE A 2 13.43 27.74 0.38
C ILE A 2 12.28 27.01 -0.34
N CYS A 3 11.16 26.82 0.35
CA CYS A 3 9.98 26.19 -0.23
C CYS A 3 9.47 26.97 -1.46
N THR A 4 9.26 26.27 -2.58
CA THR A 4 8.77 26.86 -3.83
C THR A 4 7.29 27.25 -3.78
N SER A 5 6.51 26.65 -2.87
CA SER A 5 5.08 26.94 -2.71
C SER A 5 4.83 28.16 -1.82
N CYS A 6 5.24 28.11 -0.54
CA CYS A 6 4.95 29.20 0.40
C CYS A 6 6.05 30.26 0.51
N LYS A 7 7.30 29.95 0.10
CA LYS A 7 8.47 30.82 0.25
C LYS A 7 8.76 31.31 1.69
N LYS A 8 8.24 30.63 2.72
CA LYS A 8 8.37 31.02 4.13
C LYS A 8 9.33 30.17 4.95
N ALA A 9 9.55 28.92 4.54
CA ALA A 9 10.30 27.92 5.30
C ALA A 9 11.31 27.18 4.40
N PRO A 10 12.37 26.58 4.97
CA PRO A 10 13.30 25.75 4.22
C PRO A 10 12.59 24.54 3.60
N ALA A 11 12.98 24.20 2.37
CA ALA A 11 12.48 23.00 1.70
C ALA A 11 13.14 21.75 2.31
N VAL A 12 12.33 20.75 2.63
CA VAL A 12 12.75 19.47 3.23
C VAL A 12 12.28 18.25 2.42
N VAL A 13 11.36 18.44 1.47
CA VAL A 13 10.86 17.40 0.56
C VAL A 13 11.06 17.84 -0.89
N PHE A 14 11.62 16.96 -1.72
CA PHE A 14 11.72 17.16 -3.17
C PHE A 14 10.77 16.21 -3.89
N VAL A 15 9.89 16.77 -4.70
CA VAL A 15 8.83 16.04 -5.41
C VAL A 15 9.09 16.13 -6.90
N LYS A 16 9.07 14.99 -7.59
CA LYS A 16 9.18 14.90 -9.05
C LYS A 16 7.95 14.19 -9.59
N HIS A 17 7.13 14.91 -10.36
CA HIS A 17 5.95 14.35 -11.03
C HIS A 17 6.28 14.10 -12.50
N ILE A 18 5.82 12.97 -13.02
CA ILE A 18 5.96 12.61 -14.44
C ILE A 18 4.56 12.29 -14.95
N ILE A 19 3.98 13.16 -15.76
CA ILE A 19 2.64 13.00 -16.34
C ILE A 19 2.75 13.22 -17.85
N ASN A 20 2.33 12.24 -18.66
CA ASN A 20 2.41 12.30 -20.13
C ASN A 20 3.79 12.73 -20.63
N SER A 21 4.85 12.13 -20.06
CA SER A 21 6.26 12.43 -20.37
C SER A 21 6.74 13.85 -20.00
N GLN A 22 5.90 14.67 -19.38
CA GLN A 22 6.31 15.95 -18.83
C GLN A 22 6.75 15.79 -17.38
N VAL A 23 7.92 16.35 -17.07
CA VAL A 23 8.52 16.30 -15.74
C VAL A 23 8.33 17.65 -15.06
N SER A 24 7.64 17.67 -13.93
CA SER A 24 7.59 18.84 -13.03
C SER A 24 8.27 18.53 -11.71
N GLN A 25 8.96 19.53 -11.14
CA GLN A 25 9.73 19.40 -9.91
C GLN A 25 9.32 20.48 -8.92
N ALA A 26 9.20 20.13 -7.65
CA ALA A 26 8.89 21.07 -6.57
C ALA A 26 9.74 20.76 -5.32
N ALA A 27 10.17 21.82 -4.63
CA ALA A 27 10.87 21.73 -3.34
C ALA A 27 9.97 22.32 -2.25
N LEU A 28 9.44 21.48 -1.36
CA LEU A 28 8.38 21.85 -0.42
C LEU A 28 8.90 21.82 1.04
N CYS A 29 8.41 22.74 1.88
CA CYS A 29 8.54 22.61 3.34
C CYS A 29 7.57 21.53 3.85
N ALA A 30 7.75 21.09 5.11
CA ALA A 30 6.91 20.04 5.71
C ALA A 30 5.41 20.34 5.60
N ASP A 31 4.99 21.58 5.91
CA ASP A 31 3.57 21.97 5.89
C ASP A 31 2.97 21.96 4.48
N CYS A 32 3.66 22.55 3.50
CA CYS A 32 3.19 22.59 2.11
C CYS A 32 3.15 21.20 1.50
N ALA A 33 4.11 20.34 1.87
CA ALA A 33 4.16 18.99 1.38
C ALA A 33 2.96 18.17 1.92
N ALA A 34 2.52 18.42 3.16
CA ALA A 34 1.40 17.72 3.79
C ALA A 34 0.06 18.12 3.16
N GLN A 35 -0.07 19.40 2.80
CA GLN A 35 -1.25 19.96 2.14
C GLN A 35 -1.36 19.55 0.66
N ALA A 36 -0.24 19.32 -0.01
CA ALA A 36 -0.21 18.99 -1.43
C ALA A 36 -0.75 17.56 -1.75
N HIS A 37 -1.25 16.82 -0.74
CA HIS A 37 -1.58 15.39 -0.82
C HIS A 37 -0.47 14.53 -1.43
N VAL A 38 0.76 15.06 -1.49
CA VAL A 38 1.94 14.28 -1.76
C VAL A 38 2.07 13.36 -0.56
N PRO A 39 2.05 12.02 -0.72
CA PRO A 39 2.20 11.11 0.40
C PRO A 39 3.58 11.34 1.00
N LEU A 40 3.63 12.18 2.05
CA LEU A 40 4.86 12.51 2.77
C LEU A 40 5.34 11.36 3.62
N ASN A 41 4.41 10.52 4.02
CA ASN A 41 4.74 9.23 4.52
C ASN A 41 4.99 8.34 3.31
N PRO A 42 6.11 7.59 3.24
CA PRO A 42 6.22 6.49 2.31
C PRO A 42 5.20 5.44 2.73
N ILE A 43 3.93 5.68 2.41
CA ILE A 43 2.88 4.67 2.50
C ILE A 43 3.39 3.58 1.59
N SER A 44 3.67 2.41 2.18
CA SER A 44 4.08 1.26 1.39
C SER A 44 3.11 1.11 0.23
N PRO A 45 3.57 0.91 -1.01
CA PRO A 45 2.68 0.77 -2.16
C PRO A 45 1.62 -0.32 -1.91
N MET A 46 1.96 -1.31 -1.08
CA MET A 46 1.03 -2.31 -0.59
C MET A 46 -0.05 -1.72 0.33
N ALA A 47 0.30 -0.86 1.30
CA ALA A 47 -0.67 -0.19 2.17
C ALA A 47 -1.60 0.76 1.39
N ALA A 48 -1.08 1.49 0.40
CA ALA A 48 -1.89 2.32 -0.49
C ALA A 48 -2.88 1.47 -1.30
N LEU A 49 -2.42 0.32 -1.82
CA LEU A 49 -3.26 -0.62 -2.53
C LEU A 49 -4.32 -1.26 -1.61
N LEU A 50 -3.97 -1.63 -0.38
CA LEU A 50 -4.94 -2.14 0.59
C LEU A 50 -6.02 -1.11 0.93
N GLN A 51 -5.69 0.17 1.02
CA GLN A 51 -6.67 1.24 1.23
C GLN A 51 -7.62 1.37 0.03
N LEU A 52 -7.11 1.29 -1.20
CA LEU A 52 -7.91 1.34 -2.43
C LEU A 52 -8.82 0.11 -2.59
N LEU A 53 -8.32 -1.08 -2.23
CA LEU A 53 -9.06 -2.33 -2.26
C LEU A 53 -10.07 -2.44 -1.12
N GLY A 54 -9.83 -1.76 0.00
CA GLY A 54 -10.73 -1.68 1.14
C GLY A 54 -11.98 -0.84 0.85
N LYS A 55 -12.98 -1.40 0.15
CA LYS A 55 -14.29 -0.76 -0.03
C LYS A 55 -14.88 -0.34 1.34
N PRO A 56 -15.45 0.88 1.48
CA PRO A 56 -16.30 1.20 2.60
C PRO A 56 -17.56 0.32 2.49
N GLY A 57 -17.66 -0.70 3.35
CA GLY A 57 -18.82 -1.60 3.39
C GLY A 57 -18.60 -3.04 2.89
N ALA A 58 -17.41 -3.42 2.40
CA ALA A 58 -17.12 -4.83 2.14
C ALA A 58 -16.75 -5.53 3.45
N SER A 59 -17.73 -6.24 4.02
CA SER A 59 -17.67 -7.06 5.22
C SER A 59 -16.98 -6.39 6.41
N ARG A 60 -17.79 -5.99 7.40
CA ARG A 60 -17.34 -6.05 8.80
C ARG A 60 -17.07 -7.51 9.16
N ALA A 61 -16.05 -8.13 8.57
CA ALA A 61 -15.34 -9.18 9.27
C ALA A 61 -14.97 -8.51 10.60
N ARG A 62 -15.54 -9.01 11.69
CA ARG A 62 -15.22 -8.55 13.04
C ARG A 62 -13.74 -8.85 13.19
N VAL A 63 -12.89 -7.90 12.82
CA VAL A 63 -11.47 -7.92 13.15
C VAL A 63 -11.50 -7.84 14.67
N PRO A 64 -11.11 -8.91 15.39
CA PRO A 64 -10.94 -8.77 16.82
C PRO A 64 -9.93 -7.64 17.00
N ALA A 65 -10.29 -6.64 17.81
CA ALA A 65 -9.49 -5.43 17.99
C ALA A 65 -8.04 -5.71 18.44
N ALA A 66 -7.72 -6.96 18.79
CA ALA A 66 -6.43 -7.45 19.25
C ALA A 66 -5.88 -8.61 18.40
N ALA A 67 -6.15 -8.68 17.10
CA ALA A 67 -5.46 -9.65 16.23
C ALA A 67 -3.96 -9.26 16.15
N ARG A 68 -3.16 -9.86 17.03
CA ARG A 68 -1.72 -9.69 17.16
C ARG A 68 -1.03 -11.02 16.87
N CYS A 69 0.08 -10.99 16.14
CA CYS A 69 0.90 -12.17 15.93
C CYS A 69 1.51 -12.63 17.26
N PRO A 70 1.31 -13.89 17.70
CA PRO A 70 1.91 -14.37 18.94
C PRO A 70 3.44 -14.50 18.89
N MET A 71 4.03 -14.53 17.68
CA MET A 71 5.48 -14.68 17.51
C MET A 71 6.23 -13.35 17.46
N CYS A 72 5.80 -12.41 16.62
CA CYS A 72 6.52 -11.14 16.43
C CYS A 72 5.76 -9.93 16.97
N GLY A 73 4.55 -10.12 17.47
CA GLY A 73 3.75 -9.04 18.05
C GLY A 73 3.15 -8.06 17.04
N THR A 74 3.31 -8.26 15.72
CA THR A 74 2.70 -7.38 14.71
C THR A 74 1.19 -7.45 14.77
N THR A 75 0.52 -6.31 14.72
CA THR A 75 -0.95 -6.21 14.69
C THR A 75 -1.49 -6.11 13.27
N TRP A 76 -2.78 -6.39 13.09
CA TRP A 76 -3.44 -6.16 11.80
C TRP A 76 -3.43 -4.68 11.38
N ALA A 77 -3.53 -3.76 12.33
CA ALA A 77 -3.49 -2.32 12.05
C ALA A 77 -2.13 -1.89 11.48
N GLU A 78 -1.04 -2.36 12.10
CA GLU A 78 0.33 -2.11 11.62
C GLU A 78 0.55 -2.69 10.22
N PHE A 79 -0.02 -3.86 9.90
CA PHE A 79 0.02 -4.40 8.54
C PHE A 79 -0.77 -3.53 7.55
N ARG A 80 -1.94 -3.01 7.92
CA ARG A 80 -2.72 -2.13 7.03
C ARG A 80 -2.00 -0.81 6.73
N GLU A 81 -1.25 -0.28 7.68
CA GLU A 81 -0.50 0.96 7.54
C GLU A 81 0.83 0.76 6.80
N SER A 82 1.56 -0.31 7.11
CA SER A 82 2.89 -0.59 6.55
C SER A 82 2.89 -1.51 5.34
N GLY A 83 1.82 -2.28 5.13
CA GLY A 83 1.73 -3.33 4.12
C GLY A 83 2.71 -4.49 4.33
N ARG A 84 3.31 -4.63 5.53
CA ARG A 84 4.37 -5.60 5.83
C ARG A 84 4.03 -6.43 7.07
N PHE A 85 4.44 -7.70 7.03
CA PHE A 85 4.41 -8.60 8.18
C PHE A 85 5.77 -8.67 8.86
N GLY A 86 5.76 -8.94 10.17
CA GLY A 86 6.99 -9.08 10.97
C GLY A 86 7.63 -10.48 10.94
N CYS A 87 6.86 -11.55 10.68
CA CYS A 87 7.39 -12.91 10.55
C CYS A 87 6.49 -13.81 9.69
N ALA A 88 6.95 -15.03 9.39
CA ALA A 88 6.20 -15.99 8.58
C ALA A 88 4.84 -16.39 9.19
N ARG A 89 4.76 -16.52 10.53
CA ARG A 89 3.51 -16.88 11.23
C ARG A 89 2.39 -15.85 11.09
N CYS A 90 2.70 -14.62 10.64
CA CYS A 90 1.67 -13.63 10.34
C CYS A 90 0.72 -14.09 9.23
N TYR A 91 1.19 -14.87 8.24
CA TYR A 91 0.33 -15.37 7.17
C TYR A 91 -0.75 -16.32 7.68
N GLU A 92 -0.43 -17.17 8.66
CA GLU A 92 -1.37 -18.08 9.31
C GLU A 92 -2.30 -17.31 10.26
N GLN A 93 -1.73 -16.45 11.11
CA GLN A 93 -2.50 -15.69 12.11
C GLN A 93 -3.57 -14.80 11.46
N PHE A 94 -3.27 -14.22 10.30
CA PHE A 94 -4.16 -13.31 9.59
C PHE A 94 -4.82 -13.94 8.37
N ALA A 95 -4.79 -15.27 8.22
CA ALA A 95 -5.27 -15.98 7.04
C ALA A 95 -6.71 -15.60 6.65
N GLU A 96 -7.62 -15.52 7.63
CA GLU A 96 -9.02 -15.15 7.40
C GLU A 96 -9.20 -13.70 6.93
N LEU A 97 -8.33 -12.79 7.39
CA LEU A 97 -8.32 -11.40 6.95
C LEU A 97 -7.66 -11.23 5.57
N LEU A 98 -6.69 -12.09 5.25
CA LEU A 98 -6.00 -12.12 3.96
C LEU A 98 -6.84 -12.78 2.85
N ARG A 99 -7.69 -13.75 3.20
CA ARG A 99 -8.50 -14.52 2.25
C ARG A 99 -9.25 -13.63 1.23
N PRO A 100 -10.01 -12.58 1.61
CA PRO A 100 -10.66 -11.71 0.63
C PRO A 100 -9.71 -10.74 -0.09
N LEU A 101 -8.50 -10.53 0.41
CA LEU A 101 -7.52 -9.59 -0.16
C LEU A 101 -6.64 -10.24 -1.23
N LEU A 102 -6.22 -11.49 -1.02
CA LEU A 102 -5.30 -12.21 -1.90
C LEU A 102 -5.76 -12.25 -3.38
N PRO A 103 -7.02 -12.60 -3.71
CA PRO A 103 -7.47 -12.61 -5.10
C PRO A 103 -7.46 -11.23 -5.74
N ARG A 104 -7.65 -10.16 -4.96
CA ARG A 104 -7.61 -8.79 -5.49
C ARG A 104 -6.20 -8.36 -5.85
N LEU A 105 -5.21 -8.88 -5.13
CA LEU A 105 -3.79 -8.63 -5.38
C LEU A 105 -3.23 -9.53 -6.49
N HIS A 106 -3.74 -10.76 -6.62
CA HIS A 106 -3.20 -11.79 -7.50
C HIS A 106 -4.15 -12.17 -8.64
N ALA A 107 -4.89 -11.20 -9.19
CA ALA A 107 -5.75 -11.38 -10.38
C ALA A 107 -6.71 -12.59 -10.28
N GLY A 108 -7.36 -12.76 -9.14
CA GLY A 108 -8.32 -13.83 -8.86
C GLY A 108 -7.70 -15.10 -8.27
N ALA A 109 -6.37 -15.19 -8.18
CA ALA A 109 -5.70 -16.38 -7.68
C ALA A 109 -5.45 -16.34 -6.16
N TYR A 110 -5.62 -17.49 -5.50
CA TYR A 110 -5.19 -17.72 -4.12
C TYR A 110 -3.83 -18.42 -4.04
N THR A 111 -3.39 -19.01 -5.15
CA THR A 111 -2.14 -19.76 -5.26
C THR A 111 -1.38 -19.31 -6.51
N HIS A 112 -0.08 -19.06 -6.36
CA HIS A 112 0.79 -18.84 -7.51
C HIS A 112 1.07 -20.17 -8.20
N ARG A 113 0.70 -20.27 -9.47
CA ARG A 113 0.94 -21.48 -10.30
C ARG A 113 2.18 -21.38 -11.20
N GLY A 114 2.94 -20.30 -11.08
CA GLY A 114 4.05 -20.00 -11.98
C GLY A 114 3.59 -19.62 -13.38
N LYS A 115 4.56 -19.35 -14.27
CA LYS A 115 4.29 -19.09 -15.68
C LYS A 115 4.22 -20.43 -16.40
N ALA A 116 3.03 -20.86 -16.81
CA ALA A 116 2.89 -22.00 -17.71
C ALA A 116 3.13 -21.55 -19.17
N PRO A 117 3.71 -22.40 -20.03
CA PRO A 117 3.67 -22.18 -21.47
C PRO A 117 2.22 -21.99 -21.91
N ARG A 118 1.94 -21.02 -22.79
CA ARG A 118 0.63 -20.96 -23.44
C ARG A 118 0.51 -22.21 -24.29
N GLU A 119 -0.53 -23.00 -24.08
CA GLU A 119 -0.82 -24.10 -24.99
C GLU A 119 -1.10 -23.50 -26.38
N PRO A 120 -0.45 -24.02 -27.45
CA PRO A 120 -0.78 -23.58 -28.80
C PRO A 120 -2.21 -24.05 -29.10
N GLY A 121 -3.16 -23.10 -29.22
CA GLY A 121 -4.50 -23.39 -29.75
C GLY A 121 -5.73 -22.92 -28.95
N ARG A 122 -5.60 -22.04 -27.94
CA ARG A 122 -6.76 -21.30 -27.40
C ARG A 122 -6.65 -19.82 -27.76
N GLU A 123 -7.35 -19.42 -28.82
CA GLU A 123 -7.78 -18.04 -29.04
C GLU A 123 -9.04 -17.77 -28.20
N GLU A 124 -9.13 -16.54 -27.68
CA GLU A 124 -10.27 -16.00 -26.90
C GLU A 124 -11.53 -15.83 -27.76
#